data_AF-A0A6B3HMI5-F1
#
_entry.id   AF-A0A6B3HMI5-F1
#
_cell.length_a   1.000
_cell.length_b   1.000
_cell.length_c   1.000
_cell.angle_alpha   90.00
_cell.angle_beta   90.00
_cell.angle_gamma   90.00
#
_symmetry.space_group_name_H-M   'P 1'
#
loop_
_entity.id
_entity.type
_entity.pdbx_description
1 polymer ?
#
loop_
_entity_poly.entity_id
_entity_poly.type
_entity_poly.pdbx_seq_one_letter_code
_entity_poly.pdbx_strand_id
1 'polypeptide(L)' 'AANRVVIHRTDLFEKAGIDAQAIKTREQWIDATAKLNKGGTQGIYLPGQLWYALAGFIWDEGGDLAT' A
#
# COMPACT_ATOMS: atom_id res chain seq x y z
N ALA A 1 -7.16 9.78 14.56
CA ALA A 1 -5.98 9.51 13.70
C ALA A 1 -6.11 10.34 12.41
N ALA A 2 -5.00 10.74 11.80
CA ALA A 2 -5.03 11.38 10.48
C ALA A 2 -5.42 10.36 9.39
N ASN A 3 -6.31 10.74 8.48
CA ASN A 3 -6.69 9.91 7.34
C ASN A 3 -5.50 9.77 6.39
N ARG A 4 -5.20 8.53 5.99
CA ARG A 4 -4.15 8.22 5.02
C ARG A 4 -4.78 7.61 3.79
N VAL A 5 -4.27 7.99 2.63
CA VAL A 5 -4.73 7.49 1.34
C VAL A 5 -3.56 6.90 0.59
N VAL A 6 -3.84 5.87 -0.20
CA VAL A 6 -2.87 5.29 -1.14
C VAL A 6 -2.98 6.05 -2.46
N ILE A 7 -1.84 6.43 -3.02
CA ILE A 7 -1.75 6.98 -4.38
C ILE A 7 -1.07 5.93 -5.25
N HIS A 8 -1.50 5.82 -6.51
CA HIS A 8 -0.97 4.84 -7.46
C HIS A 8 -0.59 5.49 -8.80
N ARG A 9 0.30 4.83 -9.53
CA ARG A 9 0.71 5.20 -10.89
C ARG A 9 -0.22 4.53 -11.90
N THR A 10 -1.11 5.31 -12.51
CA THR A 10 -2.13 4.81 -13.45
C THR A 10 -1.51 4.05 -14.62
N ASP A 11 -0.45 4.57 -15.22
CA ASP A 11 0.24 3.93 -16.35
C ASP A 11 0.86 2.57 -16.02
N LEU A 12 1.36 2.39 -14.78
CA LEU A 12 1.89 1.10 -14.34
C LEU A 12 0.76 0.10 -14.07
N PHE A 13 -0.35 0.56 -13.50
CA PHE A 13 -1.53 -0.26 -13.24
C PHE A 13 -2.16 -0.74 -14.55
N GLU A 14 -2.35 0.16 -15.52
CA GLU A 14 -2.86 -0.17 -16.86
C GLU A 14 -1.96 -1.18 -17.57
N LYS A 15 -0.64 -0.95 -17.61
CA LYS A 15 0.33 -1.88 -18.22
C LYS A 15 0.33 -3.25 -17.55
N ALA A 16 0.04 -3.31 -16.25
CA ALA A 16 -0.05 -4.56 -15.50
C ALA A 16 -1.47 -5.17 -15.51
N GLY A 17 -2.46 -4.54 -16.15
CA GLY A 17 -3.85 -4.98 -16.14
C GLY A 17 -4.42 -5.05 -14.71
N ILE A 18 -4.16 -4.02 -13.90
CA ILE A 18 -4.68 -3.88 -12.53
C ILE A 18 -5.77 -2.81 -12.55
N ASP A 19 -6.99 -3.19 -12.18
CA ASP A 19 -8.07 -2.23 -11.96
C ASP A 19 -7.98 -1.67 -10.53
N ALA A 20 -7.60 -0.40 -10.40
CA ALA A 20 -7.52 0.27 -9.10
C ALA A 20 -8.88 0.39 -8.41
N GLN A 21 -9.98 0.45 -9.17
CA GLN A 21 -11.33 0.57 -8.59
C GLN A 21 -11.81 -0.72 -7.95
N ALA A 22 -11.27 -1.87 -8.36
CA ALA A 22 -11.57 -3.17 -7.77
C ALA A 22 -10.85 -3.42 -6.43
N ILE A 23 -9.82 -2.64 -6.10
CA ILE A 23 -9.06 -2.79 -4.84
C ILE A 23 -9.82 -2.11 -3.70
N LYS A 24 -10.30 -2.92 -2.77
CA LYS A 24 -11.05 -2.52 -1.56
C LYS A 24 -10.48 -3.12 -0.27
N THR A 25 -9.59 -4.11 -0.37
CA THR A 25 -8.99 -4.77 0.79
C THR A 25 -7.47 -4.66 0.78
N ARG A 26 -6.87 -4.84 1.96
CA ARG A 26 -5.41 -4.90 2.13
C ARG A 26 -4.78 -6.00 1.28
N GLU A 27 -5.42 -7.16 1.21
CA GLU A 27 -4.93 -8.32 0.47
C GLU A 27 -4.90 -8.06 -1.03
N GLN A 28 -5.97 -7.48 -1.58
CA GLN A 28 -6.02 -7.04 -2.99
C GLN A 28 -4.95 -5.99 -3.31
N TRP A 29 -4.68 -5.08 -2.36
CA TRP A 29 -3.62 -4.10 -2.51
C TRP A 29 -2.23 -4.75 -2.51
N ILE A 30 -1.98 -5.69 -1.60
CA ILE A 30 -0.73 -6.46 -1.55
C ILE A 30 -0.53 -7.21 -2.87
N ASP A 31 -1.54 -7.91 -3.39
CA ASP A 31 -1.46 -8.63 -4.66
C ASP A 31 -1.12 -7.71 -5.84
N ALA A 32 -1.77 -6.55 -5.91
CA ALA A 32 -1.50 -5.55 -6.95
C ALA A 32 -0.06 -5.04 -6.88
N THR A 33 0.43 -4.70 -5.68
CA THR A 33 1.81 -4.24 -5.49
C THR A 33 2.83 -5.34 -5.77
N ALA A 34 2.57 -6.59 -5.37
CA ALA A 34 3.43 -7.74 -5.67
C ALA A 34 3.55 -7.97 -7.19
N LYS A 35 2.45 -7.85 -7.95
CA LYS A 35 2.45 -7.94 -9.42
C LYS A 35 3.32 -6.89 -10.10
N LEU A 36 3.42 -5.69 -9.50
CA LEU A 36 4.25 -4.58 -9.97
C LEU A 36 5.72 -4.70 -9.53
N ASN A 37 6.01 -5.48 -8.49
CA ASN A 37 7.32 -5.55 -7.85
C ASN A 37 8.30 -6.42 -8.65
N LYS A 38 8.80 -5.90 -9.77
CA LYS A 38 9.70 -6.61 -10.68
C LYS A 38 10.69 -5.68 -11.39
N GLY A 39 11.89 -6.21 -11.66
CA GLY A 39 12.96 -5.46 -12.32
C GLY A 39 13.35 -4.21 -11.51
N GLY A 40 13.42 -3.06 -12.16
CA GLY A 40 13.68 -1.77 -11.49
C GLY A 40 12.45 -1.12 -10.84
N THR A 41 11.28 -1.77 -10.84
CA THR A 41 10.05 -1.21 -10.27
C THR A 41 9.84 -1.71 -8.85
N GLN A 42 9.63 -0.79 -7.91
CA GLN A 42 9.14 -1.12 -6.56
C GLN A 42 7.60 -1.12 -6.57
N GLY A 43 6.99 -2.24 -6.19
CA GLY A 43 5.53 -2.36 -6.14
C GLY A 43 4.86 -1.45 -5.13
N ILE A 44 5.59 -1.11 -4.06
CA ILE A 44 5.21 -0.16 -3.03
C ILE A 44 6.44 0.65 -2.61
N TYR A 45 6.25 1.94 -2.37
CA TYR A 45 7.28 2.78 -1.76
C TYR A 45 6.84 3.18 -0.36
N LEU A 46 7.56 2.70 0.65
CA LEU A 46 7.40 3.06 2.05
C LEU A 46 8.73 3.59 2.59
N PRO A 47 8.93 4.92 2.69
CA PRO A 47 10.13 5.45 3.30
C PRO A 47 10.21 5.04 4.78
N GLY A 48 11.34 4.47 5.20
CA GLY A 48 11.55 4.01 6.58
C GLY A 48 11.50 5.12 7.65
N GLN A 49 11.54 6.39 7.24
CA GLN A 49 11.38 7.54 8.14
C GLN A 49 9.89 7.85 8.46
N LEU A 50 8.93 7.23 7.75
CA LEU A 50 7.50 7.38 7.99
C LEU A 50 7.00 6.41 9.08
N TRP A 51 7.54 6.52 10.30
CA TRP A 51 7.11 5.68 11.43
C TRP A 51 5.59 5.78 11.70
N TYR A 52 4.97 6.91 11.38
CA TYR A 52 3.53 7.11 11.52
C TYR A 52 2.69 6.38 10.45
N ALA A 53 3.29 5.94 9.33
CA ALA A 53 2.61 5.06 8.39
C ALA A 53 2.44 3.66 8.98
N LEU A 54 3.49 3.16 9.67
CA LEU A 54 3.43 1.91 10.42
C LEU A 54 2.36 1.94 11.52
N ALA A 55 2.20 3.07 12.22
CA ALA A 55 1.14 3.24 13.21
C ALA A 55 -0.26 2.95 12.65
N GLY A 56 -0.54 3.36 11.41
CA GLY A 56 -1.81 3.04 10.74
C GLY A 56 -2.02 1.54 10.56
N PHE A 57 -0.98 0.81 10.14
CA PHE A 57 -1.07 -0.65 9.99
C PHE A 57 -1.25 -1.37 11.33
N ILE A 58 -0.60 -0.90 12.39
CA ILE A 58 -0.74 -1.47 13.73
C ILE A 58 -2.17 -1.34 14.24
N TRP A 59 -2.78 -0.16 14.13
CA TRP A 59 -4.17 0.05 14.53
C TRP A 59 -5.17 -0.75 13.68
N ASP A 60 -4.93 -0.88 12.37
CA ASP A 60 -5.77 -1.70 11.49
C ASP A 60 -5.75 -3.19 11.87
N GLU A 61 -4.66 -3.67 12.48
CA GLU A 61 -4.52 -5.03 13.01
C GLU A 61 -4.98 -5.15 14.47
N GLY A 62 -5.56 -4.10 15.05
CA GLY A 62 -6.09 -4.07 16.42
C GLY A 62 -5.03 -3.89 17.51
N GLY A 63 -3.79 -3.52 17.16
CA GLY A 63 -2.73 -3.21 18.12
C GLY A 63 -2.82 -1.78 18.67
N ASP A 64 -2.07 -1.50 19.73
CA ASP A 64 -1.93 -0.17 20.31
C ASP A 64 -0.45 0.22 20.47
N LEU A 65 -0.18 1.52 20.58
CA LEU A 65 1.18 2.06 20.66
C LEU A 65 1.48 2.61 22.06
N ALA A 66 2.65 2.24 22.60
CA ALA A 66 3.18 2.73 23.88
C ALA A 66 2.31 2.44 25.12
N THR A 67 1.92 1.17 25.29
CA THR A 67 1.25 0.62 26.48
C THR A 67 2.22 0.31 27.62
#